data_AF-A0A1M3MVI7-F1
#
_entry.id   AF-A0A1M3MVI7-F1
#
_cell.length_a   1.000
_cell.length_b   1.000
_cell.length_c   1.000
_cell.angle_alpha   90.00
_cell.angle_beta   90.00
_cell.angle_gamma   90.00
#
_symmetry.space_group_name_H-M   'P 1'
#
loop_
_entity.id
_entity.type
_entity.pdbx_description
1 polymer ?
#
loop_
_entity_poly.entity_id
_entity_poly.type
_entity_poly.pdbx_seq_one_letter_code
_entity_poly.pdbx_strand_id
1 'polypeptide(L)'
;MGDFNTGGTGSAALRGLRARGFAEPPGLEGEVGSDLARGKRYDRFLCLPAHTMCFSGRAGVLDFYCGDHRALFPGRAMSKQKFACQSSDHLPLWAEAGTRERAESIDFGQPAARRSR
;
A
#
# COMPACT_ATOMS: atom_id res chain seq x y z
N MET A 1 -4.09 -5.31 6.65
CA MET A 1 -4.50 -4.09 5.91
C MET A 1 -5.99 -3.88 6.15
N GLY A 2 -6.44 -2.64 6.24
CA GLY A 2 -7.86 -2.30 6.30
C GLY A 2 -8.12 -1.06 7.15
N ASP A 3 -9.39 -0.79 7.43
CA ASP A 3 -9.81 0.27 8.35
C ASP A 3 -9.49 -0.12 9.80
N PHE A 4 -8.53 0.57 10.40
CA PHE A 4 -8.13 0.34 11.79
C PHE A 4 -8.86 1.30 12.74
N ASN A 5 -9.66 2.23 12.22
CA ASN A 5 -10.33 3.30 12.96
C ASN A 5 -9.36 4.17 13.78
N THR A 6 -8.09 4.24 13.36
CA THR A 6 -7.06 5.02 14.04
C THR A 6 -6.99 6.39 13.40
N GLY A 7 -7.69 7.40 13.92
CA GLY A 7 -7.75 8.74 13.30
C GLY A 7 -6.41 9.47 13.10
N GLY A 8 -5.30 8.90 13.55
CA GLY A 8 -3.94 9.40 13.31
C GLY A 8 -2.87 8.42 13.80
N THR A 9 -1.60 8.77 13.58
CA THR A 9 -0.42 7.95 13.93
C THR A 9 -0.24 7.70 15.44
N GLY A 10 -0.88 8.51 16.29
CA GLY A 10 -0.79 8.43 17.76
C GLY A 10 -1.73 7.43 18.45
N SER A 11 -2.37 6.49 17.75
CA SER A 11 -3.28 5.53 18.39
C SER A 11 -2.53 4.48 19.23
N ALA A 12 -3.14 4.03 20.34
CA ALA A 12 -2.56 2.97 21.18
C ALA A 12 -2.38 1.65 20.41
N ALA A 13 -3.34 1.33 19.52
CA ALA A 13 -3.27 0.14 18.66
C ALA A 13 -2.06 0.21 17.71
N LEU A 14 -1.83 1.34 17.05
CA LEU A 14 -0.67 1.53 16.16
C LEU A 14 0.64 1.43 16.94
N ARG A 15 0.72 2.04 18.13
CA ARG A 15 1.90 1.91 18.99
C ARG A 15 2.19 0.45 19.34
N GLY A 16 1.16 -0.31 19.73
CA GLY A 16 1.31 -1.72 20.09
C GLY A 16 1.75 -2.62 18.93
N LEU A 17 1.31 -2.31 17.71
CA LEU A 17 1.74 -3.02 16.49
C LEU A 17 3.16 -2.64 16.09
N ARG A 18 3.50 -1.35 16.10
CA ARG A 18 4.87 -0.88 15.82
C ARG A 18 5.90 -1.43 16.80
N ALA A 19 5.53 -1.53 18.09
CA ALA A 19 6.37 -2.17 19.10
C ALA A 19 6.65 -3.66 18.82
N ARG A 20 5.80 -4.32 18.01
CA ARG A 20 5.99 -5.70 17.53
C ARG A 20 6.66 -5.78 16.15
N GLY A 21 7.20 -4.66 15.66
CA GLY A 21 7.94 -4.59 14.41
C GLY A 21 7.10 -4.33 13.16
N PHE A 22 5.77 -4.16 13.27
CA PHE A 22 4.95 -3.83 12.11
C PHE A 22 5.23 -2.40 11.62
N ALA A 23 5.42 -2.26 10.31
CA ALA A 23 5.68 -0.99 9.64
C ALA A 23 4.77 -0.82 8.41
N GLU A 24 4.58 0.43 7.99
CA GLU A 24 3.93 0.70 6.69
C GLU A 24 4.91 0.36 5.55
N PRO A 25 4.43 -0.09 4.38
CA PRO A 25 5.28 -0.28 3.23
C PRO A 25 5.82 1.06 2.71
N PRO A 26 6.93 1.06 1.97
CA PRO A 26 7.46 2.26 1.35
C PRO A 26 6.44 2.94 0.43
N GLY A 27 6.33 4.26 0.52
CA GLY A 27 5.35 5.09 -0.19
C GLY A 27 4.05 5.36 0.59
N LEU A 28 3.83 4.68 1.73
CA LEU A 28 2.73 4.95 2.65
C LEU A 28 3.20 5.56 3.98
N GLU A 29 4.44 6.04 4.08
CA GLU A 29 4.90 6.76 5.27
C GLU A 29 4.19 8.13 5.42
N GLY A 30 4.06 8.60 6.67
CA GLY A 30 3.47 9.92 6.96
C GLY A 30 1.94 9.94 7.13
N GLU A 31 1.31 11.07 6.86
CA GLU A 31 -0.13 11.30 7.00
C GLU A 31 -0.76 11.41 5.59
N VAL A 32 -0.84 10.30 4.87
CA VAL A 32 -1.63 10.23 3.63
C VAL A 32 -3.09 10.01 4.04
N GLY A 33 -3.90 11.08 4.05
CA GLY A 33 -5.30 11.00 4.48
C GLY A 33 -6.13 10.07 3.59
N SER A 34 -6.84 9.12 4.22
CA SER A 34 -7.72 8.14 3.56
C SER A 34 -9.20 8.55 3.58
N ASP A 35 -9.57 9.62 4.27
CA ASP A 35 -10.92 10.17 4.22
C ASP A 35 -11.12 11.10 3.01
N LEU A 36 -12.37 11.40 2.67
CA LEU A 36 -12.72 12.26 1.54
C LEU A 36 -12.09 13.66 1.61
N ALA A 37 -11.90 14.19 2.82
CA ALA A 37 -11.23 15.47 3.07
C ALA A 37 -9.69 15.35 3.11
N ARG A 38 -9.15 14.13 3.07
CA ARG A 38 -7.73 13.80 3.23
C ARG A 38 -7.10 14.35 4.51
N GLY A 39 -7.91 14.57 5.55
CA GLY A 39 -7.49 15.09 6.85
C GLY A 39 -7.31 14.03 7.94
N LYS A 40 -7.74 12.79 7.70
CA LYS A 40 -7.68 11.67 8.66
C LYS A 40 -7.21 10.39 7.97
N ARG A 41 -6.48 9.55 8.71
CA ARG A 41 -5.92 8.29 8.19
C ARG A 41 -6.39 7.09 9.02
N TYR A 42 -7.63 6.67 8.78
CA TYR A 42 -8.26 5.53 9.46
C TYR A 42 -7.71 4.19 8.96
N ASP A 43 -7.56 4.07 7.65
CA ASP A 43 -7.02 2.90 6.98
C ASP A 43 -5.51 2.78 7.20
N ARG A 44 -5.05 1.55 7.38
CA ARG A 44 -3.63 1.22 7.58
C ARG A 44 -3.21 0.01 6.76
N PHE A 45 -2.00 0.08 6.24
CA PHE A 45 -1.35 -1.05 5.59
C PHE A 45 -0.06 -1.35 6.35
N LEU A 46 -0.14 -2.28 7.31
CA LEU A 46 1.03 -2.70 8.07
C LEU A 46 1.52 -4.08 7.62
N CYS A 47 2.84 -4.22 7.54
CA CYS A 47 3.55 -5.45 7.19
C CYS A 47 4.78 -5.62 8.08
N LEU A 48 5.31 -6.84 8.17
CA LEU A 48 6.58 -7.08 8.86
C LEU A 48 7.76 -6.70 7.94
N PRO A 49 8.89 -6.19 8.47
CA PRO A 49 9.99 -5.66 7.66
C PRO A 49 10.65 -6.71 6.76
N ALA A 50 10.64 -7.98 7.16
CA ALA A 50 11.12 -9.08 6.31
C ALA A 50 10.35 -9.18 4.97
N HIS A 51 9.14 -8.63 4.92
CA HIS A 51 8.27 -8.61 3.75
C HIS A 51 8.18 -7.23 3.09
N THR A 52 8.84 -6.18 3.60
CA THR A 52 8.82 -4.87 2.93
C THR A 52 9.71 -4.83 1.69
N MET A 53 10.70 -5.72 1.62
CA MET A 53 11.67 -5.84 0.52
C MET A 53 11.05 -6.20 -0.84
N CYS A 54 9.77 -6.61 -0.87
CA CYS A 54 9.06 -6.86 -2.13
C CYS A 54 8.29 -5.64 -2.65
N PHE A 55 8.12 -4.57 -1.88
CA PHE A 55 7.43 -3.38 -2.38
C PHE A 55 8.33 -2.53 -3.26
N SER A 56 7.77 -1.99 -4.34
CA SER A 56 8.50 -1.12 -5.27
C SER A 56 8.65 0.32 -4.76
N GLY A 57 7.96 0.67 -3.67
CA GLY A 57 7.81 2.04 -3.18
C GLY A 57 6.72 2.85 -3.88
N ARG A 58 6.06 2.29 -4.90
CA ARG A 58 4.84 2.87 -5.47
C ARG A 58 3.66 2.50 -4.58
N ALA A 59 3.06 3.50 -3.95
CA ALA A 59 1.92 3.33 -3.08
C ALA A 59 1.14 4.65 -2.96
N GLY A 60 -0.06 4.59 -2.38
CA GLY A 60 -0.81 5.80 -2.08
C GLY A 60 -2.26 5.57 -1.72
N VAL A 61 -3.05 6.63 -1.86
CA VAL A 61 -4.50 6.65 -1.68
C VAL A 61 -5.17 6.84 -3.04
N LEU A 62 -6.10 5.96 -3.39
CA LEU A 62 -6.84 6.02 -4.65
C LEU A 62 -8.11 6.88 -4.50
N ASP A 63 -8.20 7.97 -5.26
CA ASP A 63 -9.42 8.78 -5.36
C ASP A 63 -10.24 8.33 -6.57
N PHE A 64 -11.26 7.50 -6.36
CA PHE A 64 -12.10 7.02 -7.47
C PHE A 64 -12.93 8.11 -8.14
N TYR A 65 -13.12 9.27 -7.50
CA TYR A 65 -13.89 10.34 -8.11
C TYR A 65 -13.12 11.01 -9.23
N CYS A 66 -11.82 11.29 -9.05
CA CYS A 66 -10.90 11.90 -10.02
C CYS A 66 -11.45 13.09 -10.85
N GLY A 67 -12.55 13.74 -10.43
CA GLY A 67 -13.28 14.73 -11.23
C GLY A 67 -14.24 14.15 -12.28
N ASP A 68 -14.22 12.84 -12.55
CA ASP A 68 -15.14 12.17 -13.48
C ASP A 68 -15.54 10.77 -12.97
N HIS A 69 -16.85 10.56 -12.82
CA HIS A 69 -17.45 9.32 -12.33
C HIS A 69 -18.32 8.62 -13.38
N ARG A 70 -18.40 9.16 -14.61
CA ARG A 70 -19.34 8.69 -15.64
C ARG A 70 -19.09 7.23 -16.05
N ALA A 71 -17.86 6.77 -15.99
CA ALA A 71 -17.51 5.37 -16.27
C ALA A 71 -18.14 4.39 -15.25
N LEU A 72 -18.27 4.81 -13.98
CA LEU A 72 -18.86 4.01 -12.92
C LEU A 72 -20.38 4.22 -12.81
N PHE A 73 -20.86 5.41 -13.15
CA PHE A 73 -22.27 5.79 -13.09
C PHE A 73 -22.70 6.50 -14.38
N PRO A 74 -22.89 5.75 -15.48
CA PRO A 74 -23.23 6.34 -16.77
C PRO A 74 -24.58 7.08 -16.72
N GLY A 75 -24.64 8.24 -17.36
CA GLY A 75 -25.86 9.06 -17.45
C GLY A 75 -26.26 9.77 -16.16
N ARG A 76 -25.46 9.69 -15.09
CA ARG A 76 -25.71 10.41 -13.83
C ARG A 76 -24.64 11.48 -13.62
N ALA A 77 -25.07 12.68 -13.26
CA ALA A 77 -24.19 13.73 -12.77
C ALA A 77 -24.29 13.81 -11.24
N MET A 78 -23.17 13.64 -10.56
CA MET A 78 -23.07 13.62 -9.10
C MET A 78 -21.90 14.48 -8.61
N SER A 79 -22.09 15.12 -7.45
CA SER A 79 -21.00 15.70 -6.70
C SER A 79 -20.09 14.62 -6.12
N LYS A 80 -18.84 14.97 -5.77
CA LYS A 80 -17.91 14.06 -5.09
C LYS A 80 -18.53 13.42 -3.84
N GLN A 81 -19.29 14.18 -3.07
CA GLN A 81 -19.94 13.69 -1.86
C GLN A 81 -21.06 12.67 -2.15
N LYS A 82 -21.92 12.93 -3.15
CA LYS A 82 -22.94 11.94 -3.56
C LYS A 82 -22.30 10.68 -4.13
N PHE A 83 -21.25 10.83 -4.93
CA PHE A 83 -20.47 9.71 -5.43
C PHE A 83 -19.89 8.87 -4.27
N ALA A 84 -19.28 9.52 -3.28
CA ALA A 84 -18.71 8.85 -2.12
C ALA A 84 -19.78 8.11 -1.29
N CYS A 85 -20.94 8.73 -1.04
CA CYS A 85 -22.05 8.05 -0.34
C CYS A 85 -22.53 6.77 -1.04
N GLN A 86 -22.38 6.67 -2.37
CA GLN A 86 -22.79 5.50 -3.15
C GLN A 86 -21.67 4.44 -3.28
N SER A 87 -20.42 4.83 -3.04
CA SER A 87 -19.24 3.98 -3.25
C SER A 87 -18.55 3.64 -1.93
N SER A 88 -17.90 4.62 -1.32
CA SER A 88 -17.34 4.56 0.03
C SER A 88 -17.00 5.97 0.53
N ASP A 89 -17.10 6.21 1.83
CA ASP A 89 -16.57 7.38 2.52
C ASP A 89 -15.07 7.25 2.88
N HIS A 90 -14.49 6.08 2.63
CA HIS A 90 -13.06 5.80 2.74
C HIS A 90 -12.42 5.61 1.35
N LEU A 91 -11.24 6.17 1.18
CA LEU A 91 -10.43 6.02 -0.01
C LEU A 91 -9.47 4.83 0.17
N PRO A 92 -9.40 3.88 -0.79
CA PRO A 92 -8.52 2.74 -0.66
C PRO A 92 -7.06 3.13 -0.57
N LEU A 93 -6.35 2.48 0.35
CA LEU A 93 -4.90 2.41 0.31
C LEU A 93 -4.46 1.37 -0.71
N TRP A 94 -3.35 1.63 -1.39
CA TRP A 94 -2.70 0.66 -2.25
C TRP A 94 -1.19 0.74 -2.09
N ALA A 95 -0.52 -0.38 -2.29
CA ALA A 95 0.93 -0.48 -2.39
C ALA A 95 1.26 -1.56 -3.42
N GLU A 96 2.24 -1.30 -4.27
CA GLU A 96 2.67 -2.22 -5.31
C GLU A 96 3.80 -3.12 -4.81
N ALA A 97 3.57 -4.43 -4.89
CA ALA A 97 4.58 -5.45 -4.63
C ALA A 97 5.11 -6.02 -5.94
N GLY A 98 6.43 -6.09 -6.08
CA GLY A 98 7.10 -6.84 -7.12
C GLY A 98 7.03 -8.33 -6.84
N THR A 99 6.50 -9.10 -7.78
CA THR A 99 6.57 -10.56 -7.77
C THR A 99 7.86 -10.99 -8.46
N ARG A 100 8.89 -11.38 -7.70
CA ARG A 100 10.00 -12.14 -8.29
C ARG A 100 9.49 -13.55 -8.61
N GLU A 101 9.40 -13.90 -9.88
CA GLU A 101 9.69 -15.28 -10.30
C GLU A 101 11.20 -15.46 -10.10
N ARG A 102 11.61 -16.30 -9.16
CA ARG A 102 13.02 -16.66 -9.06
C ARG A 102 13.36 -17.58 -10.23
N ALA A 103 14.00 -17.07 -11.27
CA ALA A 103 15.02 -17.87 -11.93
C ALA A 103 16.23 -17.86 -10.98
N GLU A 104 16.30 -18.85 -10.08
CA GLU A 104 17.52 -19.11 -9.35
C GLU A 104 18.55 -19.61 -10.37
N SER A 105 19.42 -18.74 -10.86
CA SER A 105 20.66 -19.20 -11.49
C SER A 105 21.56 -19.71 -10.37
N ILE A 106 21.51 -21.02 -10.13
CA ILE A 106 22.52 -21.73 -9.34
C ILE A 106 23.82 -21.63 -10.13
N ASP A 107 24.75 -20.80 -9.65
CA ASP A 107 26.13 -20.80 -10.12
C ASP A 107 26.80 -22.08 -9.64
N PHE A 108 26.81 -23.11 -10.49
CA PHE A 108 27.71 -24.24 -10.31
C PHE A 108 29.11 -23.74 -10.64
N GLY A 109 29.81 -23.26 -9.60
CA GLY A 109 31.11 -22.62 -9.70
C GLY A 109 32.02 -23.28 -10.74
N GLN A 110 32.65 -22.43 -11.56
CA GLN A 110 33.49 -22.89 -12.68
C GLN A 110 34.49 -23.96 -12.22
N PRO A 111 34.65 -25.07 -12.97
CA PRO A 111 35.60 -26.10 -12.60
C PRO A 111 37.01 -25.51 -12.59
N ALA A 112 37.70 -25.70 -11.47
CA ALA A 112 39.08 -25.25 -11.29
C ALA A 112 39.96 -25.75 -12.44
N ALA A 113 40.61 -24.81 -13.14
CA ALA A 113 41.53 -25.12 -14.22
C ALA A 113 42.62 -26.09 -13.73
N ARG A 114 42.63 -27.28 -14.33
CA ARG A 114 43.58 -28.34 -14.04
C ARG A 114 44.97 -27.86 -14.47
N ARG A 115 45.85 -27.56 -13.50
CA ARG A 115 47.27 -27.30 -13.77
C ARG A 115 47.89 -28.56 -14.41
N SER A 116 48.27 -28.46 -15.68
CA SER A 116 49.18 -29.42 -16.30
C SER A 116 50.59 -29.24 -15.73
N ARG A 117 51.25 -30.37 -15.50
CA ARG A 117 52.61 -30.49 -14.97
C ARG A 117 53.67 -29.88 -15.87
#